data_AF-A0AAP0I6D8-F1
#
_entry.id   AF-A0AAP0I6D8-F1
#
_cell.length_a   1.000
_cell.length_b   1.000
_cell.length_c   1.000
_cell.angle_alpha   90.00
_cell.angle_beta   90.00
_cell.angle_gamma   90.00
#
_symmetry.space_group_name_H-M   'P 1'
#
loop_
_entity.id
_entity.type
_entity.pdbx_description
1 polymer ?
#
loop_
_entity_poly.entity_id
_entity_poly.type
_entity_poly.pdbx_seq_one_letter_code
_entity_poly.pdbx_strand_id
1 'polypeptide(L)'
;MCILVHAVKRQPSDMPLEGRISNALVEVGPSITLASLSEIMAFTVGSFIPMPACRVFSMFAALAVFLDFLLQVTAFVALIIFDFLRTKDDRVDCFPCIKALRQILKMIEVLIRESLDCLLVI
;
A
#
# COMPACT_ATOMS: atom_id res chain seq x y z
N MET A 1 0.16 0.29 -7.36
CA MET A 1 1.61 0.59 -7.52
C MET A 1 2.09 0.97 -8.95
N CYS A 2 1.83 0.19 -10.01
CA CYS A 2 2.44 0.43 -11.34
C CYS A 2 2.19 1.82 -11.95
N ILE A 3 1.00 2.39 -11.73
CA ILE A 3 0.62 3.73 -12.22
C ILE A 3 1.53 4.82 -11.63
N LEU A 4 1.90 4.68 -10.35
CA LEU A 4 2.71 5.68 -9.66
C LEU A 4 4.18 5.63 -10.10
N VAL A 5 4.74 4.43 -10.36
CA VAL A 5 6.07 4.30 -10.96
C VAL A 5 6.13 4.94 -12.35
N HIS A 6 5.07 4.76 -13.14
CA HIS A 6 4.97 5.36 -14.47
C HIS A 6 4.86 6.89 -14.42
N ALA A 7 4.10 7.43 -13.46
CA ALA A 7 3.97 8.87 -13.27
C ALA A 7 5.29 9.52 -12.79
N VAL A 8 6.01 8.86 -11.88
CA VAL A 8 7.33 9.31 -11.41
C VAL A 8 8.36 9.34 -12.55
N LYS A 9 8.36 8.33 -13.43
CA LYS A 9 9.24 8.32 -14.62
C LYS A 9 8.93 9.43 -15.64
N ARG A 10 7.70 9.96 -15.64
CA ARG A 10 7.23 10.96 -16.61
C ARG A 10 7.59 12.40 -16.23
N GLN A 11 7.94 12.67 -14.98
CA GLN A 11 8.32 14.02 -14.51
C GLN A 11 9.70 14.44 -15.08
N PRO A 12 9.93 15.73 -15.40
CA PRO A 12 11.23 16.23 -15.89
C PRO A 12 12.30 16.21 -14.78
N SER A 13 13.56 15.95 -15.16
CA SER A 13 14.69 15.75 -14.24
C SER A 13 15.26 17.02 -13.58
N ASP A 14 14.68 18.18 -13.88
CA ASP A 14 15.21 19.50 -13.49
C ASP A 14 14.90 19.87 -12.02
N MET A 15 13.86 19.27 -11.42
CA MET A 15 13.43 19.54 -10.05
C MET A 15 14.03 18.58 -9.01
N PRO A 16 14.14 19.01 -7.74
CA PRO A 16 14.51 18.11 -6.65
C PRO A 16 13.57 16.91 -6.58
N LEU A 17 14.15 15.76 -6.28
CA LEU A 17 13.53 14.43 -6.28
C LEU A 17 12.24 14.37 -5.48
N GLU A 18 12.23 15.00 -4.29
CA GLU A 18 11.04 15.13 -3.44
C GLU A 18 9.91 15.87 -4.14
N GLY A 19 10.22 16.92 -4.90
CA GLY A 19 9.24 17.65 -5.70
C GLY A 19 8.62 16.77 -6.79
N ARG A 20 9.42 15.96 -7.50
CA ARG A 20 8.92 15.05 -8.56
C ARG A 20 8.00 13.97 -7.98
N ILE A 21 8.38 13.38 -6.86
CA ILE A 21 7.57 12.36 -6.17
C ILE A 21 6.29 12.97 -5.64
N SER A 22 6.39 14.11 -4.94
CA SER A 22 5.23 14.79 -4.38
C SER A 22 4.24 15.16 -5.48
N ASN A 23 4.72 15.68 -6.61
CA ASN A 23 3.85 16.07 -7.71
C ASN A 23 3.20 14.86 -8.40
N ALA A 24 3.96 13.78 -8.63
CA ALA A 24 3.42 12.53 -9.17
C ALA A 24 2.42 11.86 -8.20
N LEU A 25 2.68 11.92 -6.89
CA LEU A 25 1.80 11.39 -5.86
C LEU A 25 0.52 12.21 -5.72
N VAL A 26 0.59 13.54 -5.88
CA VAL A 26 -0.60 14.42 -5.90
C VAL A 26 -1.47 14.17 -7.13
N GLU A 27 -0.88 13.86 -8.28
CA GLU A 27 -1.62 13.57 -9.51
C GLU A 27 -2.30 12.18 -9.46
N VAL A 28 -1.58 11.15 -9.00
CA VAL A 28 -2.04 9.75 -9.05
C VAL A 28 -2.71 9.28 -7.75
N GLY A 29 -2.36 9.87 -6.61
CA GLY A 29 -2.86 9.51 -5.28
C GLY A 29 -4.38 9.55 -5.16
N PRO A 30 -5.06 10.64 -5.58
CA PRO A 30 -6.53 10.72 -5.54
C PRO A 30 -7.20 9.58 -6.31
N SER A 31 -6.68 9.23 -7.49
CA SER A 31 -7.20 8.14 -8.32
C SER A 31 -7.08 6.77 -7.64
N ILE A 32 -5.95 6.51 -6.97
CA ILE A 32 -5.76 5.26 -6.21
C ILE A 32 -6.73 5.21 -5.03
N THR A 33 -6.85 6.30 -4.28
CA THR A 33 -7.74 6.36 -3.11
C THR A 33 -9.21 6.17 -3.48
N LEU A 34 -9.67 6.77 -4.58
CA LEU A 34 -11.03 6.60 -5.09
C LEU A 34 -11.29 5.18 -5.59
N ALA A 35 -10.31 4.56 -6.26
CA ALA A 35 -10.44 3.18 -6.72
C ALA A 35 -10.58 2.20 -5.54
N SER A 36 -9.68 2.26 -4.56
CA SER A 36 -9.74 1.39 -3.38
C SER A 36 -10.99 1.65 -2.53
N LEU A 37 -11.42 2.90 -2.40
CA LEU A 37 -12.67 3.25 -1.71
C LEU A 37 -13.88 2.63 -2.42
N SER A 38 -13.90 2.66 -3.75
CA SER A 38 -14.94 2.04 -4.57
C SER A 38 -14.97 0.51 -4.39
N GLU A 39 -13.81 -0.16 -4.35
CA GLU A 39 -13.73 -1.60 -4.10
C GLU A 39 -14.25 -1.97 -2.70
N ILE A 40 -13.88 -1.21 -1.67
CA ILE A 40 -14.38 -1.42 -0.30
C ILE A 40 -15.90 -1.25 -0.27
N MET A 41 -16.45 -0.21 -0.92
CA MET A 41 -17.89 -0.01 -1.03
C MET A 41 -18.57 -1.17 -1.77
N ALA A 42 -17.99 -1.64 -2.87
CA ALA A 42 -18.52 -2.75 -3.66
C ALA A 42 -18.56 -4.06 -2.86
N PHE A 43 -17.48 -4.41 -2.15
CA PHE A 43 -17.45 -5.59 -1.28
C PHE A 43 -18.36 -5.45 -0.06
N THR A 44 -18.48 -4.25 0.51
CA THR A 44 -19.43 -3.97 1.60
C THR A 44 -20.87 -4.18 1.14
N VAL A 45 -21.23 -3.67 -0.05
CA VAL A 45 -22.54 -3.90 -0.67
C VAL A 45 -22.75 -5.39 -0.98
N GLY A 46 -21.70 -6.08 -1.45
CA GLY A 46 -21.70 -7.52 -1.69
C GLY A 46 -22.01 -8.36 -0.44
N SER A 47 -21.69 -7.86 0.75
CA SER A 47 -22.00 -8.55 2.00
C SER A 47 -23.50 -8.58 2.34
N PHE A 48 -24.30 -7.67 1.80
CA PHE A 48 -25.75 -7.64 2.03
C PHE A 48 -26.51 -8.71 1.23
N ILE A 49 -25.89 -9.31 0.22
CA ILE A 49 -26.49 -10.35 -0.62
C ILE A 49 -26.89 -11.55 0.28
N PRO A 50 -28.09 -12.15 0.10
CA PRO A 50 -28.60 -13.24 0.95
C PRO A 50 -27.85 -14.57 0.80
N MET A 51 -26.87 -14.66 -0.11
CA MET A 51 -26.10 -15.87 -0.36
C MET A 51 -24.98 -16.02 0.69
N PRO A 52 -25.07 -16.99 1.61
CA PRO A 52 -24.23 -17.03 2.82
C PRO A 52 -22.74 -17.18 2.51
N ALA A 53 -22.37 -17.99 1.51
CA ALA A 53 -20.96 -18.16 1.11
C ALA A 53 -20.33 -16.86 0.57
N CYS A 54 -21.11 -16.07 -0.18
CA CYS A 54 -20.64 -14.80 -0.76
C CYS A 54 -20.51 -13.69 0.29
N ARG A 55 -21.36 -13.73 1.34
CA ARG A 55 -21.31 -12.78 2.45
C ARG A 55 -20.02 -12.89 3.26
N VAL A 56 -19.60 -14.11 3.60
CA VAL A 56 -18.35 -14.29 4.38
C VAL A 56 -17.14 -13.88 3.55
N PHE A 57 -17.10 -14.30 2.28
CA PHE A 57 -16.04 -13.93 1.34
C PHE A 57 -15.92 -12.40 1.16
N SER A 58 -17.04 -11.71 0.97
CA SER A 58 -17.05 -10.25 0.76
C SER A 58 -16.65 -9.46 2.00
N MET A 59 -16.98 -9.92 3.22
CA MET A 59 -16.47 -9.31 4.45
C MET A 59 -14.95 -9.40 4.56
N PHE A 60 -14.37 -10.58 4.28
CA PHE A 60 -12.91 -10.74 4.27
C PHE A 60 -12.24 -9.93 3.17
N ALA A 61 -12.83 -9.87 1.98
CA ALA A 61 -12.33 -9.07 0.87
C ALA A 61 -12.36 -7.57 1.22
N ALA A 62 -13.43 -7.06 1.82
CA ALA A 62 -13.52 -5.66 2.25
C ALA A 62 -12.42 -5.30 3.27
N LEU A 63 -12.18 -6.17 4.25
CA LEU A 63 -11.10 -5.98 5.23
C LEU A 63 -9.72 -6.02 4.56
N ALA A 64 -9.48 -6.99 3.68
CA ALA A 64 -8.21 -7.15 2.97
C ALA A 64 -7.89 -5.93 2.09
N VAL A 65 -8.87 -5.42 1.34
CA VAL A 65 -8.70 -4.22 0.49
C VAL A 65 -8.49 -2.97 1.33
N PHE A 66 -9.17 -2.85 2.48
CA PHE A 66 -8.96 -1.74 3.40
C PHE A 66 -7.55 -1.73 4.00
N LEU A 67 -7.05 -2.90 4.41
CA LEU A 67 -5.68 -3.05 4.93
C LEU A 67 -4.63 -2.84 3.83
N ASP A 68 -4.86 -3.35 2.62
CA ASP A 68 -4.01 -3.08 1.45
C ASP A 68 -3.95 -1.59 1.14
N PHE A 69 -5.08 -0.87 1.21
CA PHE A 69 -5.12 0.57 1.04
C PHE A 69 -4.27 1.31 2.09
N LEU A 70 -4.37 0.96 3.37
CA LEU A 70 -3.56 1.57 4.44
C LEU A 70 -2.06 1.30 4.25
N LEU A 71 -1.70 0.06 3.90
CA LEU A 71 -0.32 -0.32 3.60
C LEU A 71 0.17 0.39 2.33
N GLN A 72 -0.67 0.53 1.30
CA GLN A 72 -0.31 1.19 0.06
C GLN A 72 -0.13 2.70 0.24
N VAL A 73 -0.88 3.38 1.10
CA VAL A 73 -0.69 4.81 1.38
C VAL A 73 0.53 5.06 2.27
N THR A 74 0.83 4.17 3.23
CA THR A 74 1.91 4.39 4.21
C THR A 74 3.25 3.76 3.80
N ALA A 75 3.26 2.46 3.46
CA ALA A 75 4.47 1.74 3.12
C ALA A 75 5.00 2.13 1.74
N PHE A 76 4.14 2.43 0.77
CA PHE A 76 4.61 2.80 -0.57
C PHE A 76 5.29 4.18 -0.58
N VAL A 77 4.75 5.16 0.14
CA VAL A 77 5.37 6.49 0.26
C VAL A 77 6.72 6.39 0.97
N ALA A 78 6.79 5.60 2.05
CA ALA A 78 8.04 5.36 2.77
C ALA A 78 9.11 4.65 1.90
N LEU A 79 8.69 3.63 1.14
CA LEU A 79 9.58 2.89 0.23
C LEU A 79 10.07 3.78 -0.92
N ILE A 80 9.22 4.61 -1.51
CA ILE A 80 9.63 5.55 -2.56
C ILE A 80 10.70 6.51 -2.05
N ILE A 81 10.45 7.18 -0.91
CA ILE A 81 11.41 8.12 -0.33
C ILE A 81 12.75 7.42 -0.06
N PHE A 82 12.70 6.21 0.48
CA PHE A 82 13.89 5.42 0.77
C PHE A 82 14.67 4.97 -0.49
N ASP A 83 13.99 4.49 -1.53
CA ASP A 83 14.60 4.08 -2.80
C ASP A 83 15.34 5.25 -3.46
N PHE A 84 14.80 6.46 -3.28
CA PHE A 84 15.39 7.69 -3.77
C PHE A 84 16.57 8.22 -2.94
N LEU A 85 16.53 8.08 -1.62
CA LEU A 85 17.71 8.28 -0.76
C LEU A 85 18.84 7.33 -1.19
N ARG A 86 18.52 6.05 -1.42
CA ARG A 86 19.49 5.05 -1.89
C ARG A 86 20.08 5.41 -3.25
N THR A 87 19.27 5.91 -4.19
CA THR A 87 19.74 6.33 -5.52
C THR A 87 20.69 7.52 -5.46
N LYS A 88 20.53 8.41 -4.47
CA LYS A 88 21.39 9.59 -4.29
C LYS A 88 22.78 9.26 -3.73
N ASP A 89 22.91 8.19 -2.94
CA ASP A 89 24.16 7.87 -2.24
C ASP A 89 25.19 7.10 -3.11
N ASP A 90 24.86 6.70 -4.35
CA ASP A 90 25.74 6.04 -5.36
C ASP A 90 26.63 4.89 -4.84
N ARG A 91 26.37 4.36 -3.63
CA ARG A 91 27.14 3.31 -2.99
C ARG A 91 26.41 1.97 -3.14
N VAL A 92 27.15 0.99 -3.66
CA VAL A 92 26.71 -0.39 -3.85
C VAL A 92 26.60 -1.08 -2.49
N ASP A 93 25.54 -0.81 -1.74
CA ASP A 93 25.42 -1.35 -0.38
C ASP A 93 24.76 -2.73 -0.37
N CYS A 94 25.64 -3.70 -0.16
CA CYS A 94 25.39 -5.12 0.03
C CYS A 94 24.58 -5.46 1.31
N PHE A 95 24.40 -4.54 2.27
CA PHE A 95 23.60 -4.82 3.50
C PHE A 95 22.92 -3.58 4.16
N PRO A 96 21.76 -3.11 3.68
CA PRO A 96 20.92 -2.10 4.35
C PRO A 96 19.69 -2.70 5.10
N CYS A 97 19.52 -4.01 5.12
CA CYS A 97 18.25 -4.71 5.43
C CYS A 97 17.74 -4.67 6.88
N ILE A 98 18.49 -4.21 7.90
CA ILE A 98 18.16 -4.49 9.31
C ILE A 98 17.27 -3.42 9.98
N LYS A 99 17.31 -2.16 9.52
CA LYS A 99 16.54 -1.06 10.16
C LYS A 99 15.14 -0.89 9.59
N ALA A 100 14.97 -0.98 8.27
CA ALA A 100 13.66 -0.87 7.62
C ALA A 100 12.76 -2.09 7.89
N LEU A 101 13.36 -3.29 7.93
CA LEU A 101 12.66 -4.52 8.27
C LEU A 101 12.04 -4.43 9.68
N ARG A 102 12.67 -3.79 10.66
CA ARG A 102 12.16 -3.75 12.04
C ARG A 102 10.84 -2.98 12.21
N GLN A 103 10.60 -1.96 11.40
CA GLN A 103 9.37 -1.15 11.50
C GLN A 103 8.22 -1.77 10.70
N ILE A 104 8.53 -2.38 9.56
CA ILE A 104 7.61 -3.16 8.74
C ILE A 104 7.25 -4.49 9.42
N LEU A 105 8.21 -5.18 10.05
CA LEU A 105 8.00 -6.44 10.76
C LEU A 105 7.10 -6.26 12.00
N LYS A 106 7.18 -5.12 12.69
CA LYS A 106 6.24 -4.77 13.77
C LYS A 106 4.81 -4.54 13.28
N MET A 107 4.65 -3.95 12.09
CA MET A 107 3.33 -3.77 11.45
C MET A 107 2.76 -5.10 10.95
N ILE A 108 3.63 -5.97 10.40
CA ILE A 108 3.30 -7.33 9.99
C ILE A 108 2.97 -8.22 11.21
N GLU A 109 3.63 -8.06 12.35
CA GLU A 109 3.32 -8.81 13.59
C GLU A 109 1.91 -8.49 14.10
N VAL A 110 1.48 -7.23 13.99
CA VAL A 110 0.12 -6.80 14.33
C VAL A 110 -0.89 -7.36 13.33
N LEU A 111 -0.56 -7.37 12.03
CA LEU A 111 -1.43 -7.90 10.97
C LEU A 111 -1.54 -9.44 10.99
N ILE A 112 -0.45 -10.16 11.26
CA ILE A 112 -0.43 -11.62 11.40
C ILE A 112 -1.19 -12.03 12.66
N ARG A 113 -1.04 -11.29 13.77
CA ARG A 113 -1.85 -11.52 14.97
C ARG A 113 -3.35 -11.36 14.69
N GLU A 114 -3.76 -10.25 14.07
CA GLU A 114 -5.15 -10.03 13.63
C GLU A 114 -5.65 -11.12 12.66
N SER A 115 -4.85 -11.50 11.67
CA SER A 115 -5.24 -12.49 10.66
C SER A 115 -5.30 -13.92 11.22
N LEU A 116 -4.44 -14.28 12.19
CA LEU A 116 -4.44 -15.58 12.87
C LEU A 116 -5.60 -15.69 13.87
N ASP A 117 -5.95 -14.60 14.56
CA ASP A 117 -7.14 -14.53 15.42
C ASP A 117 -8.43 -14.65 14.59
N CYS A 118 -8.50 -14.07 13.39
CA CYS A 118 -9.64 -14.25 12.47
C CYS A 118 -9.74 -15.67 11.88
N LEU A 119 -8.62 -16.36 11.66
CA LEU A 119 -8.59 -17.72 11.08
C LEU A 119 -8.88 -18.80 12.12
N LEU A 120 -8.59 -18.55 13.41
CA LEU A 120 -8.87 -19.49 14.50
C LEU A 120 -10.37 -19.53 14.90
N VAL A 121 -11.20 -18.64 14.32
CA VAL A 121 -12.64 -18.50 14.59
C VAL A 121 -13.52 -19.01 13.42
N ILE A 122 -12.92 -19.61 12.39
CA ILE A 122 -13.60 -20.36 11.31
C ILE A 122 -13.25 -21.84 11.41
#